data_AF-A0A1Y4WLM2-F1
#
_entry.id   AF-A0A1Y4WLM2-F1
#
_cell.length_a   1.000
_cell.length_b   1.000
_cell.length_c   1.000
_cell.angle_alpha   90.00
_cell.angle_beta   90.00
_cell.angle_gamma   90.00
#
_symmetry.space_group_name_H-M   'P 1'
#
loop_
_entity.id
_entity.type
_entity.pdbx_description
1 polymer ?
#
loop_
_entity_poly.entity_id
_entity_poly.type
_entity_poly.pdbx_seq_one_letter_code
_entity_poly.pdbx_strand_id
1 'polypeptide(L)' 'MAMEEQPPVKSEERQIKLHYSNLVLVTTDVHRLLHAAKPETIRAYMDMLKPDKKQMAKINRLRKMLDLPCI' A
#
# COMPACT_ATOMS: atom_id res chain seq x y z
N MET A 1 -13.11 -29.60 39.93
CA MET A 1 -13.71 -28.26 39.88
C MET A 1 -12.57 -27.27 40.12
N ALA A 2 -12.05 -26.52 39.17
CA ALA A 2 -12.34 -26.35 37.76
C ALA A 2 -10.99 -26.15 37.03
N MET A 3 -10.80 -26.85 35.93
CA MET A 3 -9.73 -26.61 34.96
C MET A 3 -10.46 -26.21 33.67
N GLU A 4 -10.82 -24.94 33.55
CA GLU A 4 -11.47 -24.35 32.36
C GLU A 4 -11.26 -22.84 32.49
N GLU A 5 -10.91 -22.03 31.50
CA GLU A 5 -10.28 -22.18 30.19
C GLU A 5 -9.64 -20.80 29.98
N GLN A 6 -8.40 -20.72 29.47
CA GLN A 6 -7.89 -19.43 29.00
C GLN A 6 -8.52 -19.17 27.62
N PRO A 7 -9.25 -18.04 27.42
CA PRO A 7 -9.92 -17.78 26.16
C PRO A 7 -8.88 -17.58 25.03
N PRO A 8 -9.23 -17.99 23.80
CA PRO A 8 -8.30 -18.01 22.69
C PRO A 8 -7.79 -16.60 22.38
N VAL A 9 -6.46 -16.50 22.21
CA VAL A 9 -5.77 -15.32 21.71
C VAL A 9 -6.41 -14.96 20.36
N LYS A 10 -7.26 -13.94 20.36
CA LYS A 10 -7.91 -13.43 19.15
C LYS A 10 -6.80 -13.03 18.19
N SER A 11 -6.57 -13.88 17.20
CA SER A 11 -5.74 -13.57 16.06
C SER A 11 -6.34 -12.31 15.45
N GLU A 12 -5.60 -11.21 15.50
CA GLU A 12 -5.94 -10.00 14.75
C GLU A 12 -5.89 -10.36 13.26
N GLU A 13 -7.00 -10.90 12.77
CA GLU A 13 -7.28 -10.96 11.36
C GLU A 13 -7.41 -9.51 10.91
N ARG A 14 -6.31 -8.94 10.41
CA ARG A 14 -6.35 -7.69 9.65
C ARG A 14 -7.26 -7.93 8.46
N GLN A 15 -8.55 -7.65 8.64
CA GLN A 15 -9.50 -7.54 7.57
C GLN A 15 -9.07 -6.34 6.72
N ILE A 16 -8.31 -6.61 5.66
CA ILE A 16 -8.05 -5.63 4.61
C ILE A 16 -9.37 -5.45 3.88
N LYS A 17 -10.23 -4.55 4.38
CA LYS A 17 -11.43 -4.10 3.69
C LYS A 17 -10.99 -3.37 2.42
N LEU A 18 -10.97 -4.08 1.29
CA LEU A 18 -10.77 -3.52 -0.04
C LEU A 18 -12.04 -2.78 -0.48
N HIS A 19 -12.25 -1.57 0.05
CA HIS A 19 -13.21 -0.63 -0.51
C HIS A 19 -12.60 -0.03 -1.79
N TYR A 20 -13.03 -0.50 -2.96
CA TYR A 20 -12.55 -0.01 -4.27
C TYR A 20 -13.11 1.39 -4.64
N SER A 21 -13.32 2.27 -3.67
CA SER A 21 -13.92 3.60 -3.87
C SER A 21 -12.98 4.60 -4.55
N ASN A 22 -11.72 4.24 -4.76
CA ASN A 22 -10.68 5.11 -5.33
C ASN A 22 -10.04 4.46 -6.57
N LEU A 23 -10.87 3.96 -7.50
CA LEU A 23 -10.37 3.38 -8.74
C LEU A 23 -9.73 4.47 -9.61
N VAL A 24 -8.40 4.53 -9.61
CA VAL A 24 -7.63 5.43 -10.47
C VAL A 24 -6.96 4.59 -11.54
N LEU A 25 -7.26 4.91 -12.80
CA LEU A 25 -6.62 4.25 -13.93
C LEU A 25 -5.14 4.69 -13.99
N VAL A 26 -4.24 3.75 -13.76
CA VAL A 26 -2.79 3.93 -13.83
C VAL A 26 -2.17 2.79 -14.63
N THR A 27 -0.98 3.00 -15.17
CA THR A 27 -0.21 1.92 -15.80
C THR A 27 0.20 0.87 -14.76
N THR A 28 0.36 -0.38 -15.20
CA THR A 28 0.73 -1.50 -14.33
C THR A 28 1.98 -1.20 -13.50
N ASP A 29 2.97 -0.53 -14.09
CA ASP A 29 4.21 -0.16 -13.41
C ASP A 29 3.99 0.91 -12.32
N VAL A 30 3.12 1.90 -12.57
CA VAL A 30 2.76 2.91 -11.56
C VAL A 30 1.93 2.27 -10.44
N HIS A 31 1.03 1.33 -10.77
CA HIS A 31 0.29 0.57 -9.76
C HIS A 31 1.26 -0.21 -8.85
N ARG A 32 2.24 -0.91 -9.45
CA ARG A 32 3.29 -1.60 -8.69
C ARG A 32 4.13 -0.64 -7.87
N LEU A 33 4.49 0.52 -8.42
CA LEU A 33 5.21 1.57 -7.68
C LEU A 33 4.39 2.10 -6.51
N LEU A 34 3.06 2.25 -6.62
CA LEU A 34 2.21 2.72 -5.52
C LEU A 34 2.18 1.74 -4.35
N HIS A 35 2.11 0.44 -4.64
CA HIS A 35 2.12 -0.62 -3.62
C HIS A 35 3.53 -1.05 -3.17
N ALA A 36 4.59 -0.56 -3.83
CA ALA A 36 5.96 -0.89 -3.47
C ALA A 36 6.32 -0.31 -2.10
N ALA A 37 6.52 -1.19 -1.11
CA ALA A 37 7.04 -0.83 0.22
C ALA A 37 8.58 -0.91 0.30
N LYS A 38 9.21 -1.68 -0.59
CA LYS A 38 10.66 -1.88 -0.58
C LYS A 38 11.39 -0.76 -1.33
N PRO A 39 12.44 -0.15 -0.76
CA PRO A 39 13.16 0.96 -1.39
C PRO A 39 13.86 0.56 -2.70
N GLU A 40 14.36 -0.67 -2.78
CA GLU A 40 14.93 -1.28 -3.99
C GLU A 40 13.93 -1.31 -5.16
N THR A 41 12.69 -1.74 -4.89
CA THR A 41 11.61 -1.79 -5.89
C THR A 41 11.19 -0.38 -6.29
N ILE A 42 11.02 0.52 -5.31
CA ILE A 42 10.69 1.92 -5.58
C ILE A 42 11.73 2.56 -6.51
N ARG A 43 13.03 2.35 -6.24
CA ARG A 43 14.12 2.93 -7.04
C ARG A 43 14.15 2.37 -8.47
N ALA A 44 13.95 1.06 -8.65
CA ALA A 44 13.89 0.45 -9.96
C ALA A 44 12.75 1.02 -10.82
N TYR A 45 11.54 1.15 -10.23
CA TYR A 45 10.40 1.74 -10.93
C TYR A 45 10.55 3.25 -11.13
N MET A 46 11.19 3.99 -10.22
CA MET A 46 11.50 5.42 -10.41
C MET A 46 12.47 5.65 -11.57
N ASP A 47 13.49 4.79 -11.73
CA ASP A 47 14.43 4.89 -12.85
C ASP A 47 13.80 4.46 -14.19
N MET A 48 12.91 3.46 -14.16
CA MET A 48 12.19 3.01 -15.36
C MET A 48 11.14 4.03 -15.82
N LEU A 49 10.35 4.59 -14.91
CA LEU A 49 9.24 5.48 -15.23
C LEU A 49 9.67 6.94 -15.39
N LYS A 50 10.77 7.36 -14.74
CA LYS A 50 11.25 8.75 -14.63
C LYS A 50 10.10 9.76 -14.54
N PRO A 51 9.23 9.63 -13.53
CA PRO A 51 8.05 10.46 -13.42
C PRO A 51 8.42 11.94 -13.26
N ASP A 52 7.74 12.82 -14.01
CA ASP A 52 7.86 14.26 -13.88
C ASP A 52 7.35 14.75 -12.50
N LYS A 53 7.69 15.98 -12.11
CA LYS A 53 7.21 16.62 -10.86
C LYS A 53 5.69 16.52 -10.69
N LYS A 54 4.91 16.69 -11.77
CA LYS A 54 3.44 16.54 -11.71
C LYS A 54 3.00 15.11 -11.42
N GLN A 55 3.69 14.13 -11.99
CA GLN A 55 3.40 12.70 -11.78
C GLN A 55 3.80 12.27 -10.38
N MET A 56 4.95 12.74 -9.86
CA MET A 56 5.37 12.50 -8.47
C MET A 56 4.37 13.05 -7.46
N ALA A 57 3.86 14.27 -7.67
CA ALA A 57 2.80 14.82 -6.82
C ALA A 57 1.54 13.92 -6.80
N LYS A 58 1.19 13.32 -7.94
CA LYS A 58 0.05 12.40 -8.05
C LYS A 58 0.33 11.06 -7.35
N ILE A 59 1.52 10.49 -7.52
CA ILE A 59 1.97 9.27 -6.83
C ILE A 59 1.94 9.47 -5.32
N ASN A 60 2.46 10.58 -4.82
CA ASN A 60 2.47 10.90 -3.39
C ASN A 60 1.06 11.14 -2.83
N ARG A 61 0.16 11.76 -3.61
CA ARG A 61 -1.26 11.87 -3.23
C ARG A 61 -1.93 10.51 -3.15
N LEU A 62 -1.69 9.62 -4.12
CA LEU A 62 -2.24 8.26 -4.12
C LEU A 62 -1.69 7.42 -2.97
N ARG A 63 -0.40 7.51 -2.67
CA ARG A 63 0.20 6.86 -1.49
C ARG A 63 -0.40 7.37 -0.18
N LYS A 64 -0.64 8.68 -0.06
CA LYS A 64 -1.34 9.25 1.09
C LYS A 64 -2.77 8.72 1.24
N MET A 65 -3.49 8.48 0.13
CA MET A 65 -4.82 7.85 0.16
C MET A 65 -4.77 6.38 0.60
N LEU A 66 -3.62 5.73 0.43
CA LEU A 66 -3.35 4.36 0.87
C LEU A 66 -2.70 4.30 2.26
N ASP A 67 -2.58 5.44 2.95
CA ASP A 67 -1.87 5.58 4.23
C ASP A 67 -0.39 5.14 4.18
N LEU A 68 0.22 5.24 2.99
CA LEU A 68 1.63 4.89 2.74
C LEU A 68 2.52 6.14 2.82
N PRO A 69 3.79 5.99 3.26
CA PRO A 69 4.75 7.07 3.25
C PRO A 69 5.04 7.56 1.83
N CYS A 70 5.16 8.88 1.70
CA CYS A 70 5.56 9.53 0.45
C CYS A 70 7.00 9.16 0.06
N ILE A 71 7.27 9.14 -1.24
CA ILE A 71 8.61 8.98 -1.81
C ILE A 71 9.15 10.33 -2.24
#